data_AF-A0A1F3IZG9-F1
#
_entry.id   AF-A0A1F3IZG9-F1
#
_cell.length_a   1.000
_cell.length_b   1.000
_cell.length_c   1.000
_cell.angle_alpha   90.00
_cell.angle_beta   90.00
_cell.angle_gamma   90.00
#
_symmetry.space_group_name_H-M   'P 1'
#
loop_
_entity.id
_entity.type
_entity.pdbx_description
1 polymer ?
#
loop_
_entity_poly.entity_id
_entity_poly.type
_entity_poly.pdbx_seq_one_letter_code
_entity_poly.pdbx_strand_id
1 'polypeptide(L)'
;MNVIRFVSFLILSIGLFAQTVFAQTVVNNGNGIVISPGAYLVIGGQYANHFASQDGFVDNDGNMIVYDDFINNAGNQVFVNIEAVPDGNIILPSGGQQRIDGSSPTRFENLTVSGGTKILDAAHAFVAGQFTIAAVFDLNSHLLELEQASPGVLNYQSGYLYAETEPAAGLGILRWNIDSQTGTFGVPFGSGLSGQNDLNVNLTITQPAAGIGSIDFSTYPTTSANSPLPDLVPSLDPFDPEVTVNRFWLVEARQTLKPSGQLVFSYTEADIHPMDENTLGAIRFNHDMIVWDDLAPSGTSNPDANKYTTDLILPEDFYKDWTLTGSVSEDFIYIPNSFSPNGDGANDFFCPIIGNNEMLSEYSFSIFDRWGTQIFSSEKQGEGWDGLFQGNECMLDVYVYSFKYRNVKGNLKSVFGKVTVVK
;
A
#
# COMPACT_ATOMS: atom_id res chain seq x y z
N MET A 1 -57.46 66.15 -1.93
CA MET A 1 -56.90 65.14 -1.01
C MET A 1 -55.61 64.64 -1.64
N ASN A 2 -54.49 64.89 -0.97
CA ASN A 2 -53.15 64.87 -1.54
C ASN A 2 -52.62 63.45 -1.75
N VAL A 3 -52.00 63.24 -2.91
CA VAL A 3 -51.16 62.08 -3.22
C VAL A 3 -49.82 62.25 -2.50
N ILE A 4 -49.39 61.24 -1.74
CA ILE A 4 -48.03 61.12 -1.24
C ILE A 4 -47.41 59.88 -1.86
N ARG A 5 -46.40 60.10 -2.70
CA ARG A 5 -45.51 59.06 -3.25
C ARG A 5 -44.38 58.83 -2.25
N PHE A 6 -44.14 57.57 -1.86
CA PHE A 6 -42.89 57.18 -1.23
C PHE A 6 -42.00 56.51 -2.28
N VAL A 7 -40.91 57.19 -2.62
CA VAL A 7 -39.78 56.64 -3.38
C VAL A 7 -38.80 56.11 -2.34
N SER A 8 -38.69 54.79 -2.20
CA SER A 8 -37.61 54.18 -1.42
C SER A 8 -36.42 53.94 -2.34
N PHE A 9 -35.31 54.62 -2.05
CA PHE A 9 -34.00 54.32 -2.63
C PHE A 9 -33.49 53.00 -2.06
N LEU A 10 -33.29 52.00 -2.92
CA LEU A 10 -32.52 50.80 -2.60
C LEU A 10 -31.03 51.18 -2.61
N ILE A 11 -30.47 51.44 -1.43
CA ILE A 11 -29.00 51.45 -1.27
C ILE A 11 -28.59 50.00 -1.10
N LEU A 12 -28.07 49.40 -2.17
CA LEU A 12 -27.46 48.07 -2.14
C LEU A 12 -26.11 48.17 -1.42
N SER A 13 -26.12 48.12 -0.09
CA SER A 13 -24.92 47.78 0.67
C SER A 13 -24.70 46.27 0.51
N ILE A 14 -23.74 45.88 -0.33
CA ILE A 14 -23.18 44.53 -0.35
C ILE A 14 -22.40 44.35 0.96
N GLY A 15 -23.13 44.10 2.04
CA GLY A 15 -22.57 43.46 3.21
C GLY A 15 -22.40 41.99 2.83
N LEU A 16 -21.16 41.55 2.67
CA LEU A 16 -20.81 40.14 2.73
C LEU A 16 -21.18 39.67 4.14
N PHE A 17 -22.44 39.31 4.35
CA PHE A 17 -22.81 38.48 5.48
C PHE A 17 -22.23 37.11 5.17
N ALA A 18 -21.08 36.80 5.74
CA ALA A 18 -20.72 35.43 6.01
C ALA A 18 -21.86 34.89 6.89
N GLN A 19 -22.82 34.21 6.27
CA GLN A 19 -23.78 33.43 7.04
C GLN A 19 -22.95 32.33 7.69
N THR A 20 -22.66 32.48 8.98
CA THR A 20 -22.31 31.36 9.82
C THR A 20 -23.53 30.46 9.83
N VAL A 21 -23.56 29.48 8.93
CA VAL A 21 -24.55 28.42 8.96
C VAL A 21 -24.25 27.64 10.24
N PHE A 22 -25.08 27.81 11.26
CA PHE A 22 -24.99 26.97 12.45
C PHE A 22 -25.39 25.56 12.03
N ALA A 23 -24.40 24.68 11.96
CA ALA A 23 -24.59 23.26 11.78
C ALA A 23 -25.39 22.72 12.98
N GLN A 24 -26.63 22.26 12.73
CA GLN A 24 -27.48 21.76 13.80
C GLN A 24 -27.05 20.34 14.20
N THR A 25 -26.59 20.21 15.44
CA THR A 25 -26.31 18.93 16.10
C THR A 25 -27.59 18.20 16.49
N VAL A 26 -27.61 16.88 16.32
CA VAL A 26 -28.64 16.00 16.88
C VAL A 26 -28.02 15.17 18.00
N VAL A 27 -28.69 15.17 19.16
CA VAL A 27 -28.32 14.35 20.31
C VAL A 27 -29.46 13.38 20.60
N ASN A 28 -29.20 12.08 20.42
CA ASN A 28 -30.09 11.02 20.87
C ASN A 28 -29.68 10.61 22.29
N ASN A 29 -30.49 10.96 23.27
CA ASN A 29 -30.20 10.74 24.69
C ASN A 29 -31.25 9.78 25.30
N GLY A 30 -31.68 8.78 24.55
CA GLY A 30 -32.71 7.80 24.93
C GLY A 30 -33.98 7.85 24.05
N ASN A 31 -34.70 6.72 24.01
CA ASN A 31 -35.75 6.40 23.02
C ASN A 31 -35.22 6.30 21.58
N GLY A 32 -36.06 5.77 20.68
CA GLY A 32 -35.70 5.51 19.29
C GLY A 32 -35.93 6.71 18.36
N ILE A 33 -35.05 6.88 17.39
CA ILE A 33 -35.30 7.64 16.16
C ILE A 33 -35.71 6.63 15.09
N VAL A 34 -36.82 6.86 14.39
CA VAL A 34 -37.27 6.01 13.28
C VAL A 34 -37.15 6.79 11.98
N ILE A 35 -36.46 6.23 10.99
CA ILE A 35 -36.28 6.79 9.65
C ILE A 35 -36.89 5.80 8.66
N SER A 36 -38.12 6.05 8.23
CA SER A 36 -38.87 5.12 7.37
C SER A 36 -38.31 5.04 5.93
N PRO A 37 -38.70 4.01 5.15
CA PRO A 37 -38.24 3.84 3.78
C PRO A 37 -38.47 5.07 2.91
N GLY A 38 -37.42 5.51 2.22
CA GLY A 38 -37.43 6.70 1.35
C GLY A 38 -37.37 8.05 2.09
N ALA A 39 -37.32 8.05 3.43
CA ALA A 39 -37.10 9.26 4.21
C ALA A 39 -35.62 9.67 4.22
N TYR A 40 -35.38 10.97 4.43
CA TYR A 40 -34.04 11.54 4.61
C TYR A 40 -34.00 12.30 5.93
N LEU A 41 -33.09 11.92 6.82
CA LEU A 41 -32.69 12.70 7.98
C LEU A 41 -31.36 13.38 7.67
N VAL A 42 -31.36 14.71 7.54
CA VAL A 42 -30.16 15.51 7.25
C VAL A 42 -29.73 16.26 8.49
N ILE A 43 -28.52 15.97 8.97
CA ILE A 43 -27.93 16.55 10.17
C ILE A 43 -26.74 17.40 9.73
N GLY A 44 -26.90 18.72 9.86
CA GLY A 44 -25.87 19.68 9.43
C GLY A 44 -24.63 19.69 10.33
N GLY A 45 -24.79 19.33 11.61
CA GLY A 45 -23.70 19.18 12.59
C GLY A 45 -23.49 17.72 12.96
N GLN A 46 -23.01 17.50 14.19
CA GLN A 46 -22.70 16.14 14.66
C GLN A 46 -23.98 15.36 14.98
N TYR A 47 -23.90 14.04 14.85
CA TYR A 47 -24.84 13.12 15.48
C TYR A 47 -24.17 12.51 16.71
N ALA A 48 -24.82 12.58 17.87
CA ALA A 48 -24.32 11.99 19.10
C ALA A 48 -25.36 11.11 19.78
N ASN A 49 -25.05 9.83 19.97
CA ASN A 49 -25.86 8.88 20.71
C ASN A 49 -25.32 8.72 22.14
N HIS A 50 -26.19 8.81 23.15
CA HIS A 50 -25.85 8.76 24.56
C HIS A 50 -26.84 7.90 25.34
N PHE A 51 -26.37 7.42 26.50
CA PHE A 51 -27.24 6.87 27.53
C PHE A 51 -27.80 7.99 28.44
N ALA A 52 -29.12 7.98 28.67
CA ALA A 52 -29.75 8.73 29.76
C ALA A 52 -30.41 7.81 30.80
N SER A 53 -31.67 7.45 30.61
CA SER A 53 -32.37 6.42 31.40
C SER A 53 -32.39 5.06 30.70
N GLN A 54 -32.12 5.06 29.40
CA GLN A 54 -31.95 3.91 28.51
C GLN A 54 -31.06 4.35 27.34
N ASP A 55 -30.53 3.40 26.58
CA ASP A 55 -29.75 3.71 25.39
C ASP A 55 -30.64 4.29 24.28
N GLY A 56 -30.16 5.35 23.63
CA GLY A 56 -30.72 5.83 22.37
C GLY A 56 -30.46 4.83 21.25
N PHE A 57 -31.42 4.63 20.36
CA PHE A 57 -31.25 3.81 19.16
C PHE A 57 -31.80 4.51 17.93
N VAL A 58 -31.37 4.04 16.76
CA VAL A 58 -31.93 4.44 15.46
C VAL A 58 -32.41 3.19 14.74
N ASP A 59 -33.67 3.23 14.33
CA ASP A 59 -34.31 2.28 13.44
C ASP A 59 -34.35 2.94 12.06
N ASN A 60 -33.52 2.48 11.12
CA ASN A 60 -33.24 3.19 9.88
C ASN A 60 -33.50 2.32 8.67
N ASP A 61 -34.57 2.61 7.93
CA ASP A 61 -34.87 2.04 6.61
C ASP A 61 -34.69 3.09 5.49
N GLY A 62 -34.27 4.31 5.85
CA GLY A 62 -34.12 5.44 4.95
C GLY A 62 -32.67 5.88 4.79
N ASN A 63 -32.46 7.19 4.67
CA ASN A 63 -31.14 7.78 4.54
C ASN A 63 -30.87 8.73 5.71
N MET A 64 -29.76 8.51 6.42
CA MET A 64 -29.25 9.42 7.43
C MET A 64 -27.97 10.07 6.91
N ILE A 65 -27.98 11.39 6.72
CA ILE A 65 -26.86 12.17 6.22
C ILE A 65 -26.32 13.02 7.37
N VAL A 66 -25.05 12.81 7.74
CA VAL A 66 -24.39 13.55 8.82
C VAL A 66 -23.20 14.31 8.25
N TYR A 67 -23.14 15.63 8.42
CA TYR A 67 -22.09 16.48 7.83
C TYR A 67 -20.89 16.74 8.77
N ASP A 68 -20.98 16.32 10.02
CA ASP A 68 -19.93 16.42 11.04
C ASP A 68 -19.78 15.06 11.74
N ASP A 69 -19.08 15.00 12.87
CA ASP A 69 -18.77 13.72 13.54
C ASP A 69 -20.01 12.86 13.88
N PHE A 70 -19.84 11.55 13.77
CA PHE A 70 -20.80 10.54 14.20
C PHE A 70 -20.28 9.88 15.48
N ILE A 71 -20.97 10.09 16.60
CA ILE A 71 -20.45 9.74 17.93
C ILE A 71 -21.41 8.77 18.63
N ASN A 72 -20.90 7.61 19.07
CA ASN A 72 -21.66 6.66 19.89
C ASN A 72 -21.08 6.48 21.31
N ASN A 73 -21.75 7.07 22.28
CA ASN A 73 -21.47 6.94 23.71
C ASN A 73 -22.59 6.22 24.48
N ALA A 74 -23.52 5.56 23.79
CA ALA A 74 -24.52 4.70 24.42
C ALA A 74 -23.98 3.26 24.52
N GLY A 75 -24.53 2.44 25.43
CA GLY A 75 -24.09 1.06 25.64
C GLY A 75 -24.47 0.06 24.55
N ASN A 76 -24.98 0.54 23.41
CA ASN A 76 -25.44 -0.26 22.27
C ASN A 76 -24.65 0.09 20.99
N GLN A 77 -25.06 -0.45 19.84
CA GLN A 77 -24.40 -0.23 18.54
C GLN A 77 -25.11 0.80 17.64
N VAL A 78 -25.91 1.69 18.25
CA VAL A 78 -26.78 2.70 17.62
C VAL A 78 -27.95 2.11 16.81
N PHE A 79 -27.66 1.39 15.73
CA PHE A 79 -28.68 0.94 14.80
C PHE A 79 -29.27 -0.38 15.23
N VAL A 80 -30.60 -0.42 15.32
CA VAL A 80 -31.37 -1.65 15.50
C VAL A 80 -32.04 -1.94 14.18
N ASN A 81 -31.61 -3.01 13.52
CA ASN A 81 -32.33 -3.52 12.37
C ASN A 81 -33.46 -4.38 12.92
N ILE A 82 -34.70 -3.89 12.88
CA ILE A 82 -35.87 -4.66 13.34
C ILE A 82 -36.26 -5.70 12.26
N GLU A 83 -35.77 -5.53 11.03
CA GLU A 83 -36.07 -6.27 9.83
C GLU A 83 -35.00 -7.33 9.49
N ALA A 84 -35.33 -8.20 8.53
CA ALA A 84 -34.44 -9.29 8.10
C ALA A 84 -33.35 -8.85 7.10
N VAL A 85 -33.46 -7.66 6.50
CA VAL A 85 -32.54 -7.17 5.47
C VAL A 85 -32.14 -5.73 5.82
N PRO A 86 -30.85 -5.42 6.02
CA PRO A 86 -30.40 -4.05 6.25
C PRO A 86 -30.63 -3.19 4.99
N ASP A 87 -31.49 -2.19 5.06
CA ASP A 87 -31.79 -1.27 3.95
C ASP A 87 -31.58 0.21 4.28
N GLY A 88 -31.34 0.54 5.55
CA GLY A 88 -30.89 1.87 5.96
C GLY A 88 -29.51 2.24 5.45
N ASN A 89 -29.35 3.48 5.00
CA ASN A 89 -28.05 4.00 4.57
C ASN A 89 -27.59 5.20 5.41
N ILE A 90 -26.35 5.13 5.87
CA ILE A 90 -25.66 6.22 6.55
C ILE A 90 -24.67 6.83 5.57
N ILE A 91 -24.79 8.13 5.36
CA ILE A 91 -23.96 8.90 4.43
C ILE A 91 -23.17 9.93 5.22
N LEU A 92 -21.84 9.85 5.08
CA LEU A 92 -20.88 10.79 5.66
C LEU A 92 -20.21 11.57 4.51
N PRO A 93 -20.76 12.74 4.10
CA PRO A 93 -20.34 13.45 2.90
C PRO A 93 -19.50 14.69 3.20
N SER A 94 -19.04 14.90 4.44
CA SER A 94 -18.32 16.13 4.80
C SER A 94 -17.11 16.32 3.89
N GLY A 95 -16.93 17.53 3.37
CA GLY A 95 -15.76 17.91 2.58
C GLY A 95 -14.50 18.05 3.43
N GLY A 96 -14.65 18.24 4.74
CA GLY A 96 -13.56 18.22 5.71
C GLY A 96 -13.32 16.82 6.28
N GLN A 97 -12.41 16.77 7.27
CA GLN A 97 -12.25 15.58 8.08
C GLN A 97 -13.52 15.33 8.90
N GLN A 98 -13.92 14.06 9.02
CA GLN A 98 -15.11 13.66 9.76
C GLN A 98 -14.85 12.33 10.49
N ARG A 99 -15.23 12.25 11.76
CA ARG A 99 -14.91 11.12 12.63
C ARG A 99 -16.11 10.21 12.87
N ILE A 100 -15.84 8.92 12.98
CA ILE A 100 -16.72 7.92 13.60
C ILE A 100 -16.09 7.62 14.96
N ASP A 101 -16.65 8.17 16.02
CA ASP A 101 -16.06 8.21 17.35
C ASP A 101 -17.03 7.69 18.43
N GLY A 102 -16.57 7.65 19.67
CA GLY A 102 -17.35 7.35 20.86
C GLY A 102 -16.81 6.13 21.61
N SER A 103 -17.30 5.97 22.84
CA SER A 103 -16.86 4.90 23.74
C SER A 103 -17.41 3.52 23.40
N SER A 104 -18.28 3.40 22.40
CA SER A 104 -18.94 2.13 22.06
C SER A 104 -19.00 1.92 20.55
N PRO A 105 -18.96 0.66 20.08
CA PRO A 105 -18.94 0.39 18.65
C PRO A 105 -20.17 0.93 17.94
N THR A 106 -20.04 1.27 16.66
CA THR A 106 -21.20 1.60 15.81
C THR A 106 -21.38 0.50 14.77
N ARG A 107 -22.61 -0.02 14.62
CA ARG A 107 -22.94 -1.01 13.60
C ARG A 107 -23.83 -0.40 12.55
N PHE A 108 -23.23 0.05 11.45
CA PHE A 108 -23.95 0.60 10.32
C PHE A 108 -24.68 -0.52 9.56
N GLU A 109 -25.88 -0.21 9.07
CA GLU A 109 -26.55 -1.06 8.10
C GLU A 109 -25.80 -0.97 6.77
N ASN A 110 -25.98 0.12 6.02
CA ASN A 110 -25.12 0.47 4.90
C ASN A 110 -24.34 1.75 5.25
N LEU A 111 -23.09 1.83 4.79
CA LEU A 111 -22.23 2.99 5.02
C LEU A 111 -21.72 3.55 3.69
N THR A 112 -21.90 4.84 3.46
CA THR A 112 -21.37 5.57 2.31
C THR A 112 -20.49 6.72 2.79
N VAL A 113 -19.21 6.69 2.41
CA VAL A 113 -18.26 7.75 2.76
C VAL A 113 -17.82 8.52 1.53
N SER A 114 -17.88 9.85 1.59
CA SER A 114 -17.49 10.73 0.47
C SER A 114 -16.96 12.07 0.98
N GLY A 115 -16.31 12.85 0.10
CA GLY A 115 -15.73 14.14 0.45
C GLY A 115 -14.33 14.01 1.06
N GLY A 116 -14.09 14.66 2.20
CA GLY A 116 -12.81 14.62 2.91
C GLY A 116 -12.57 13.31 3.66
N THR A 117 -11.44 13.21 4.34
CA THR A 117 -11.03 12.01 5.08
C THR A 117 -12.03 11.64 6.17
N LYS A 118 -12.39 10.36 6.24
CA LYS A 118 -13.12 9.76 7.37
C LYS A 118 -12.12 9.08 8.28
N ILE A 119 -12.28 9.25 9.58
CA ILE A 119 -11.41 8.63 10.57
C ILE A 119 -12.26 7.79 11.50
N LEU A 120 -11.90 6.52 11.65
CA LEU A 120 -12.47 5.64 12.66
C LEU A 120 -11.72 5.82 13.97
N ASP A 121 -12.28 6.57 14.92
CA ASP A 121 -11.73 6.74 16.27
C ASP A 121 -12.39 5.84 17.31
N ALA A 122 -13.60 5.33 17.00
CA ALA A 122 -14.21 4.28 17.78
C ALA A 122 -13.40 2.99 17.66
N ALA A 123 -13.21 2.28 18.77
CA ALA A 123 -12.39 1.06 18.82
C ALA A 123 -12.80 0.00 17.78
N HIS A 124 -14.07 -0.03 17.40
CA HIS A 124 -14.65 -0.98 16.46
C HIS A 124 -15.85 -0.37 15.75
N ALA A 125 -15.96 -0.56 14.44
CA ALA A 125 -17.20 -0.34 13.69
C ALA A 125 -17.55 -1.55 12.83
N PHE A 126 -18.84 -1.72 12.55
CA PHE A 126 -19.36 -2.80 11.71
C PHE A 126 -20.14 -2.20 10.54
N VAL A 127 -20.12 -2.88 9.40
CA VAL A 127 -21.03 -2.64 8.27
C VAL A 127 -21.75 -3.95 7.93
N ALA A 128 -23.05 -3.98 8.21
CA ALA A 128 -23.90 -5.16 8.04
C ALA A 128 -24.34 -5.39 6.58
N GLY A 129 -24.34 -4.33 5.80
CA GLY A 129 -24.75 -4.22 4.41
C GLY A 129 -23.58 -3.75 3.53
N GLN A 130 -23.86 -2.96 2.52
CA GLN A 130 -22.83 -2.42 1.64
C GLN A 130 -21.99 -1.31 2.29
N PHE A 131 -20.69 -1.35 2.03
CA PHE A 131 -19.77 -0.25 2.32
C PHE A 131 -19.30 0.40 1.02
N THR A 132 -19.73 1.64 0.79
CA THR A 132 -19.32 2.44 -0.38
C THR A 132 -18.22 3.41 -0.01
N ILE A 133 -17.05 3.27 -0.66
CA ILE A 133 -15.88 4.14 -0.44
C ILE A 133 -15.74 5.10 -1.62
N ALA A 134 -15.95 6.40 -1.35
CA ALA A 134 -15.71 7.50 -2.28
C ALA A 134 -14.90 8.64 -1.63
N ALA A 135 -14.05 8.29 -0.65
CA ALA A 135 -13.15 9.17 0.08
C ALA A 135 -12.03 8.34 0.73
N VAL A 136 -11.06 9.01 1.34
CA VAL A 136 -10.11 8.33 2.25
C VAL A 136 -10.85 7.90 3.50
N PHE A 137 -10.73 6.63 3.87
CA PHE A 137 -11.23 6.10 5.14
C PHE A 137 -10.05 5.55 5.95
N ASP A 138 -9.63 6.32 6.94
CA ASP A 138 -8.56 6.01 7.87
C ASP A 138 -9.09 5.13 8.99
N LEU A 139 -8.52 3.92 9.08
CA LEU A 139 -8.85 2.95 10.13
C LEU A 139 -8.25 3.35 11.48
N ASN A 140 -7.21 4.19 11.49
CA ASN A 140 -6.60 4.80 12.68
C ASN A 140 -6.36 3.81 13.83
N SER A 141 -5.72 2.68 13.54
CA SER A 141 -5.43 1.60 14.51
C SER A 141 -6.66 0.87 15.08
N HIS A 142 -7.80 0.94 14.40
CA HIS A 142 -9.04 0.30 14.82
C HIS A 142 -9.56 -0.74 13.82
N LEU A 143 -10.56 -1.50 14.27
CA LEU A 143 -11.19 -2.57 13.52
C LEU A 143 -12.45 -2.07 12.80
N LEU A 144 -12.50 -2.27 11.49
CA LEU A 144 -13.72 -2.19 10.69
C LEU A 144 -14.12 -3.60 10.25
N GLU A 145 -15.32 -4.05 10.60
CA GLU A 145 -15.82 -5.39 10.25
C GLU A 145 -16.93 -5.30 9.19
N LEU A 146 -16.74 -5.99 8.05
CA LEU A 146 -17.74 -6.18 7.01
C LEU A 146 -18.44 -7.52 7.24
N GLU A 147 -19.72 -7.48 7.56
CA GLU A 147 -20.41 -8.68 8.02
C GLU A 147 -20.95 -9.56 6.88
N GLN A 148 -21.16 -8.99 5.68
CA GLN A 148 -21.62 -9.78 4.54
C GLN A 148 -20.47 -10.49 3.83
N ALA A 149 -20.66 -11.78 3.60
CA ALA A 149 -19.71 -12.64 2.91
C ALA A 149 -19.54 -12.35 1.40
N SER A 150 -20.39 -11.52 0.81
CA SER A 150 -20.34 -11.26 -0.63
C SER A 150 -19.11 -10.42 -1.00
N PRO A 151 -18.34 -10.80 -2.04
CA PRO A 151 -17.28 -9.95 -2.60
C PRO A 151 -17.75 -8.56 -3.03
N GLY A 152 -19.04 -8.40 -3.35
CA GLY A 152 -19.64 -7.13 -3.76
C GLY A 152 -20.09 -6.21 -2.61
N VAL A 153 -19.82 -6.59 -1.35
CA VAL A 153 -20.18 -5.75 -0.19
C VAL A 153 -19.36 -4.45 -0.16
N LEU A 154 -18.11 -4.50 -0.63
CA LEU A 154 -17.23 -3.35 -0.71
C LEU A 154 -17.34 -2.69 -2.09
N ASN A 155 -18.08 -1.59 -2.15
CA ASN A 155 -18.30 -0.81 -3.37
C ASN A 155 -17.27 0.34 -3.46
N TYR A 156 -16.10 0.04 -3.99
CA TYR A 156 -15.06 1.05 -4.21
C TYR A 156 -15.41 1.97 -5.38
N GLN A 157 -15.35 3.29 -5.16
CA GLN A 157 -15.56 4.31 -6.19
C GLN A 157 -14.34 5.22 -6.35
N SER A 158 -13.80 5.74 -5.25
CA SER A 158 -12.60 6.61 -5.22
C SER A 158 -12.01 6.70 -3.81
N GLY A 159 -10.84 7.33 -3.66
CA GLY A 159 -10.13 7.35 -2.39
C GLY A 159 -9.45 6.01 -2.13
N TYR A 160 -9.41 5.59 -0.86
CA TYR A 160 -8.79 4.33 -0.42
C TYR A 160 -9.08 4.09 1.08
N LEU A 161 -8.89 2.86 1.53
CA LEU A 161 -8.74 2.54 2.95
C LEU A 161 -7.30 2.83 3.37
N TYR A 162 -7.11 3.50 4.49
CA TYR A 162 -5.80 3.77 5.04
C TYR A 162 -5.60 2.96 6.32
N ALA A 163 -4.69 1.99 6.25
CA ALA A 163 -4.33 1.10 7.36
C ALA A 163 -2.95 1.42 7.95
N GLU A 164 -2.19 2.31 7.30
CA GLU A 164 -0.79 2.62 7.62
C GLU A 164 -0.70 3.35 8.97
N THR A 165 -0.66 2.59 10.06
CA THR A 165 -0.37 3.08 11.40
C THR A 165 0.93 2.48 11.91
N GLU A 166 1.60 3.16 12.83
CA GLU A 166 2.73 2.61 13.55
C GLU A 166 2.27 1.32 14.26
N PRO A 167 2.83 0.14 13.96
CA PRO A 167 2.36 -1.13 14.54
C PRO A 167 2.38 -1.13 16.07
N ALA A 168 3.31 -0.41 16.69
CA ALA A 168 3.34 -0.25 18.14
C ALA A 168 2.11 0.46 18.74
N ALA A 169 1.42 1.29 17.94
CA ALA A 169 0.15 1.93 18.33
C ALA A 169 -1.07 1.01 18.11
N GLY A 170 -0.89 -0.12 17.44
CA GLY A 170 -1.95 -0.98 16.94
C GLY A 170 -2.17 -0.81 15.43
N LEU A 171 -2.74 -1.83 14.81
CA LEU A 171 -2.96 -1.90 13.36
C LEU A 171 -4.38 -1.50 13.00
N GLY A 172 -4.53 -0.72 11.93
CA GLY A 172 -5.83 -0.57 11.27
C GLY A 172 -6.19 -1.87 10.55
N ILE A 173 -7.33 -2.48 10.90
CA ILE A 173 -7.73 -3.79 10.36
C ILE A 173 -9.09 -3.67 9.68
N LEU A 174 -9.16 -4.16 8.44
CA LEU A 174 -10.43 -4.51 7.82
C LEU A 174 -10.66 -6.02 8.00
N ARG A 175 -11.65 -6.39 8.80
CA ARG A 175 -12.13 -7.77 8.88
C ARG A 175 -13.27 -7.96 7.90
N TRP A 176 -13.14 -8.93 7.01
CA TRP A 176 -14.16 -9.24 6.03
C TRP A 176 -14.66 -10.66 6.26
N ASN A 177 -15.93 -10.81 6.62
CA ASN A 177 -16.57 -12.12 6.61
C ASN A 177 -16.54 -12.69 5.20
N ILE A 178 -16.18 -13.97 5.07
CA ILE A 178 -16.10 -14.67 3.78
C ILE A 178 -16.99 -15.91 3.76
N ASP A 179 -17.39 -16.41 4.92
CA ASP A 179 -18.10 -17.68 5.10
C ASP A 179 -17.51 -18.79 4.21
N SER A 180 -18.35 -19.41 3.40
CA SER A 180 -17.96 -20.42 2.41
C SER A 180 -18.02 -19.86 0.98
N GLN A 181 -17.83 -18.54 0.79
CA GLN A 181 -17.90 -17.89 -0.52
C GLN A 181 -16.58 -18.06 -1.30
N THR A 182 -16.72 -18.05 -2.62
CA THR A 182 -15.59 -17.94 -3.56
C THR A 182 -15.66 -16.59 -4.26
N GLY A 183 -14.53 -16.16 -4.83
CA GLY A 183 -14.43 -14.87 -5.51
C GLY A 183 -13.28 -14.02 -5.00
N THR A 184 -13.20 -12.79 -5.51
CA THR A 184 -12.10 -11.87 -5.21
C THR A 184 -12.52 -10.86 -4.15
N PHE A 185 -11.92 -10.99 -2.97
CA PHE A 185 -12.03 -10.07 -1.85
C PHE A 185 -10.90 -9.04 -1.98
N GLY A 186 -11.22 -7.90 -2.58
CA GLY A 186 -10.26 -6.85 -2.87
C GLY A 186 -10.36 -5.69 -1.90
N VAL A 187 -9.27 -5.39 -1.19
CA VAL A 187 -9.20 -4.29 -0.23
C VAL A 187 -8.42 -3.12 -0.85
N PRO A 188 -9.05 -1.96 -1.09
CA PRO A 188 -8.44 -0.83 -1.77
C PRO A 188 -7.57 -0.01 -0.80
N PHE A 189 -6.54 -0.62 -0.22
CA PHE A 189 -5.59 0.10 0.61
C PHE A 189 -4.80 1.12 -0.20
N GLY A 190 -4.42 2.24 0.43
CA GLY A 190 -3.55 3.25 -0.16
C GLY A 190 -2.48 3.72 0.82
N SER A 191 -1.32 4.11 0.28
CA SER A 191 -0.14 4.58 1.01
C SER A 191 -0.27 6.01 1.53
N GLY A 192 -1.26 6.76 1.02
CA GLY A 192 -1.36 8.21 1.23
C GLY A 192 -0.42 9.06 0.37
N LEU A 193 0.46 8.45 -0.43
CA LEU A 193 1.44 9.15 -1.26
C LEU A 193 0.86 9.61 -2.61
N SER A 194 0.04 8.76 -3.25
CA SER A 194 -0.51 9.02 -4.59
C SER A 194 -1.94 9.58 -4.59
N GLY A 195 -2.61 9.58 -3.43
CA GLY A 195 -4.05 9.86 -3.35
C GLY A 195 -4.94 8.77 -3.98
N GLN A 196 -4.38 7.60 -4.29
CA GLN A 196 -5.06 6.43 -4.87
C GLN A 196 -4.89 5.19 -3.97
N ASN A 197 -5.52 4.08 -4.35
CA ASN A 197 -5.39 2.77 -3.70
C ASN A 197 -4.18 1.97 -4.22
N ASP A 198 -3.00 2.59 -4.17
CA ASP A 198 -1.72 2.05 -4.66
C ASP A 198 -1.16 0.86 -3.85
N LEU A 199 -1.81 0.49 -2.74
CA LEU A 199 -1.47 -0.66 -1.91
C LEU A 199 -2.55 -1.75 -1.92
N ASN A 200 -3.39 -1.78 -2.97
CA ASN A 200 -4.48 -2.74 -3.07
C ASN A 200 -4.02 -4.20 -2.84
N VAL A 201 -4.75 -4.91 -1.98
CA VAL A 201 -4.57 -6.34 -1.71
C VAL A 201 -5.80 -7.08 -2.20
N ASN A 202 -5.61 -8.12 -3.02
CA ASN A 202 -6.72 -8.98 -3.44
C ASN A 202 -6.48 -10.42 -3.02
N LEU A 203 -7.47 -11.02 -2.37
CA LEU A 203 -7.53 -12.46 -2.14
C LEU A 203 -8.60 -13.08 -3.05
N THR A 204 -8.19 -13.89 -4.02
CA THR A 204 -9.13 -14.67 -4.84
C THR A 204 -9.27 -16.06 -4.27
N ILE A 205 -10.38 -16.32 -3.57
CA ILE A 205 -10.70 -17.62 -2.99
C ILE A 205 -11.24 -18.53 -4.09
N THR A 206 -10.53 -19.62 -4.35
CA THR A 206 -10.90 -20.66 -5.34
C THR A 206 -11.53 -21.87 -4.67
N GLN A 207 -11.14 -22.16 -3.43
CA GLN A 207 -11.76 -23.18 -2.59
C GLN A 207 -12.05 -22.57 -1.21
N PRO A 208 -13.32 -22.46 -0.82
CA PRO A 208 -13.67 -21.91 0.48
C PRO A 208 -13.30 -22.89 1.59
N ALA A 209 -13.03 -22.36 2.78
CA ALA A 209 -12.98 -23.19 3.98
C ALA A 209 -14.39 -23.71 4.33
N ALA A 210 -14.46 -24.88 4.97
CA ALA A 210 -15.71 -25.35 5.54
C ALA A 210 -16.01 -24.57 6.83
N GLY A 211 -17.14 -23.86 6.88
CA GLY A 211 -17.59 -23.11 8.05
C GLY A 211 -17.86 -21.63 7.76
N ILE A 212 -18.13 -20.90 8.85
CA ILE A 212 -18.26 -19.43 8.87
C ILE A 212 -16.92 -18.90 9.36
N GLY A 213 -16.36 -17.92 8.65
CA GLY A 213 -15.09 -17.31 9.00
C GLY A 213 -14.87 -16.00 8.27
N SER A 214 -13.83 -15.29 8.69
CA SER A 214 -13.43 -14.00 8.15
C SER A 214 -11.94 -13.97 7.82
N ILE A 215 -11.55 -12.99 7.00
CA ILE A 215 -10.17 -12.65 6.73
C ILE A 215 -9.92 -11.25 7.28
N ASP A 216 -8.89 -11.09 8.10
CA ASP A 216 -8.38 -9.79 8.50
C ASP A 216 -7.34 -9.33 7.48
N PHE A 217 -7.50 -8.11 6.97
CA PHE A 217 -6.56 -7.45 6.08
C PHE A 217 -5.98 -6.21 6.75
N SER A 218 -4.66 -6.05 6.65
CA SER A 218 -3.94 -4.84 7.05
C SER A 218 -2.62 -4.74 6.29
N THR A 219 -1.98 -3.57 6.34
CA THR A 219 -0.63 -3.35 5.83
C THR A 219 -0.01 -2.16 6.55
N TYR A 220 1.31 -2.15 6.65
CA TYR A 220 2.06 -1.03 7.20
C TYR A 220 3.47 -0.97 6.56
N PRO A 221 4.07 0.22 6.49
CA PRO A 221 5.39 0.41 5.94
C PRO A 221 6.45 0.13 7.00
N THR A 222 7.67 -0.17 6.57
CA THR A 222 8.81 -0.33 7.47
C THR A 222 9.94 0.61 7.10
N THR A 223 10.92 0.73 8.00
CA THR A 223 12.22 1.29 7.68
C THR A 223 12.97 0.39 6.68
N SER A 224 14.09 0.90 6.14
CA SER A 224 14.99 0.15 5.25
C SER A 224 15.60 -1.12 5.85
N ALA A 225 15.43 -1.34 7.15
CA ALA A 225 15.85 -2.55 7.85
C ALA A 225 14.69 -3.52 8.09
N ASN A 226 13.56 -3.36 7.39
CA ASN A 226 12.32 -4.13 7.57
C ASN A 226 11.81 -4.13 9.02
N SER A 227 11.94 -2.99 9.69
CA SER A 227 11.48 -2.78 11.06
C SER A 227 10.40 -1.69 11.13
N PRO A 228 9.34 -1.87 11.94
CA PRO A 228 9.10 -3.01 12.84
C PRO A 228 8.70 -4.30 12.11
N LEU A 229 9.00 -5.44 12.72
CA LEU A 229 8.54 -6.75 12.26
C LEU A 229 7.11 -7.02 12.76
N PRO A 230 6.34 -7.90 12.09
CA PRO A 230 5.01 -8.27 12.57
C PRO A 230 5.06 -8.92 13.95
N ASP A 231 3.96 -8.79 14.70
CA ASP A 231 3.84 -9.42 16.01
C ASP A 231 4.14 -10.91 15.94
N LEU A 232 4.99 -11.38 16.87
CA LEU A 232 5.48 -12.76 16.99
C LEU A 232 6.49 -13.20 15.92
N VAL A 233 6.91 -12.31 15.01
CA VAL A 233 8.04 -12.55 14.10
C VAL A 233 9.34 -12.09 14.76
N PRO A 234 10.28 -13.01 15.08
CA PRO A 234 11.49 -12.65 15.83
C PRO A 234 12.60 -12.07 14.95
N SER A 235 12.70 -12.48 13.69
CA SER A 235 13.67 -11.94 12.71
C SER A 235 13.17 -12.15 11.27
N LEU A 236 13.86 -11.51 10.33
CA LEU A 236 13.68 -11.70 8.89
C LEU A 236 14.51 -12.88 8.34
N ASP A 237 15.32 -13.53 9.17
CA ASP A 237 16.22 -14.60 8.72
C ASP A 237 15.45 -15.72 8.02
N PRO A 238 15.95 -16.28 6.91
CA PRO A 238 17.29 -16.04 6.33
C PRO A 238 17.33 -14.90 5.29
N PHE A 239 16.28 -14.10 5.16
CA PHE A 239 16.18 -13.06 4.13
C PHE A 239 16.89 -11.77 4.55
N ASP A 240 17.53 -11.13 3.58
CA ASP A 240 18.26 -9.88 3.77
C ASP A 240 17.30 -8.69 3.57
N PRO A 241 17.24 -7.75 4.53
CA PRO A 241 16.46 -6.52 4.38
C PRO A 241 16.77 -5.72 3.10
N GLU A 242 18.00 -5.77 2.58
CA GLU A 242 18.38 -5.04 1.36
C GLU A 242 17.65 -5.54 0.09
N VAL A 243 17.14 -6.77 0.12
CA VAL A 243 16.37 -7.38 -0.98
C VAL A 243 14.96 -7.76 -0.56
N THR A 244 14.43 -7.09 0.46
CA THR A 244 13.06 -7.29 0.94
C THR A 244 12.32 -5.96 0.87
N VAL A 245 11.08 -5.98 0.37
CA VAL A 245 10.23 -4.79 0.30
C VAL A 245 10.00 -4.24 1.71
N ASN A 246 10.05 -2.91 1.87
CA ASN A 246 9.86 -2.22 3.15
C ASN A 246 8.39 -2.16 3.59
N ARG A 247 7.72 -3.31 3.62
CA ARG A 247 6.31 -3.42 3.91
C ARG A 247 5.96 -4.83 4.33
N PHE A 248 4.98 -4.92 5.21
CA PHE A 248 4.27 -6.15 5.49
C PHE A 248 2.81 -6.03 5.07
N TRP A 249 2.28 -7.11 4.51
CA TRP A 249 0.85 -7.30 4.32
C TRP A 249 0.39 -8.39 5.28
N LEU A 250 -0.69 -8.10 5.99
CA LEU A 250 -1.27 -8.98 6.99
C LEU A 250 -2.59 -9.51 6.44
N VAL A 251 -2.66 -10.82 6.21
CA VAL A 251 -3.84 -11.50 5.67
C VAL A 251 -4.15 -12.72 6.55
N GLU A 252 -4.93 -12.53 7.61
CA GLU A 252 -5.20 -13.57 8.60
C GLU A 252 -6.54 -14.25 8.37
N ALA A 253 -6.54 -15.57 8.13
CA ALA A 253 -7.78 -16.34 8.20
C ALA A 253 -8.20 -16.59 9.65
N ARG A 254 -9.31 -15.99 10.09
CA ARG A 254 -9.88 -16.12 11.45
C ARG A 254 -10.79 -17.34 11.57
N GLN A 255 -10.29 -18.49 11.16
CA GLN A 255 -11.01 -19.77 11.18
C GLN A 255 -10.05 -20.95 11.22
N THR A 256 -10.49 -22.06 11.82
CA THR A 256 -9.66 -23.26 11.99
C THR A 256 -9.29 -23.90 10.66
N LEU A 257 -10.25 -24.00 9.74
CA LEU A 257 -10.01 -24.46 8.38
C LEU A 257 -9.79 -23.23 7.52
N LYS A 258 -8.67 -23.19 6.79
CA LYS A 258 -8.29 -22.04 5.97
C LYS A 258 -8.73 -22.24 4.51
N PRO A 259 -9.03 -21.17 3.77
CA PRO A 259 -9.36 -21.28 2.35
C PRO A 259 -8.11 -21.56 1.51
N SER A 260 -8.31 -21.90 0.24
CA SER A 260 -7.26 -21.84 -0.78
C SER A 260 -7.55 -20.70 -1.76
N GLY A 261 -6.50 -20.01 -2.19
CA GLY A 261 -6.66 -18.86 -3.05
C GLY A 261 -5.36 -18.27 -3.54
N GLN A 262 -5.46 -17.21 -4.33
CA GLN A 262 -4.31 -16.43 -4.80
C GLN A 262 -4.33 -15.06 -4.15
N LEU A 263 -3.16 -14.56 -3.77
CA LEU A 263 -2.97 -13.21 -3.27
C LEU A 263 -2.36 -12.34 -4.35
N VAL A 264 -2.82 -11.10 -4.44
CA VAL A 264 -2.20 -10.04 -5.22
C VAL A 264 -1.83 -8.93 -4.27
N PHE A 265 -0.55 -8.59 -4.22
CA PHE A 265 -0.02 -7.47 -3.45
C PHE A 265 0.35 -6.35 -4.41
N SER A 266 -0.12 -5.13 -4.13
CA SER A 266 0.36 -3.91 -4.78
C SER A 266 1.34 -3.21 -3.84
N TYR A 267 2.39 -2.62 -4.41
CA TYR A 267 3.44 -1.92 -3.68
C TYR A 267 3.73 -0.56 -4.32
N THR A 268 4.50 0.29 -3.64
CA THR A 268 4.96 1.57 -4.16
C THR A 268 6.47 1.58 -4.38
N GLU A 269 6.96 2.46 -5.25
CA GLU A 269 8.41 2.69 -5.43
C GLU A 269 9.13 3.06 -4.12
N ALA A 270 8.40 3.63 -3.16
CA ALA A 270 8.96 3.96 -1.84
C ALA A 270 9.22 2.71 -0.98
N ASP A 271 8.53 1.60 -1.27
CA ASP A 271 8.73 0.33 -0.58
C ASP A 271 9.90 -0.47 -1.17
N ILE A 272 10.34 -0.15 -2.40
CA ILE A 272 11.34 -0.89 -3.16
C ILE A 272 12.77 -0.38 -2.88
N HIS A 273 13.68 -1.33 -2.68
CA HIS A 273 15.13 -1.15 -2.57
C HIS A 273 15.81 -1.42 -3.93
N PRO A 274 17.15 -1.26 -4.11
CA PRO A 274 17.81 -1.55 -5.40
C PRO A 274 17.87 -3.05 -5.72
N MET A 275 16.70 -3.69 -5.84
CA MET A 275 16.49 -5.07 -6.24
C MET A 275 15.77 -5.12 -7.58
N ASP A 276 16.00 -6.20 -8.33
CA ASP A 276 15.32 -6.42 -9.60
C ASP A 276 13.87 -6.82 -9.33
N GLU A 277 12.94 -5.91 -9.60
CA GLU A 277 11.51 -6.13 -9.38
C GLU A 277 10.96 -7.33 -10.17
N ASN A 278 11.58 -7.70 -11.29
CA ASN A 278 11.19 -8.89 -12.06
C ASN A 278 11.42 -10.19 -11.28
N THR A 279 12.25 -10.14 -10.24
CA THR A 279 12.59 -11.27 -9.38
C THR A 279 11.83 -11.31 -8.07
N LEU A 280 10.93 -10.34 -7.82
CA LEU A 280 10.12 -10.34 -6.61
C LEU A 280 9.36 -11.66 -6.49
N GLY A 281 9.33 -12.17 -5.27
CA GLY A 281 8.63 -13.36 -4.85
C GLY A 281 8.00 -13.14 -3.49
N ALA A 282 6.75 -13.58 -3.32
CA ALA A 282 6.09 -13.50 -2.03
C ALA A 282 6.60 -14.60 -1.09
N ILE A 283 6.89 -14.20 0.14
CA ILE A 283 7.20 -15.09 1.26
C ILE A 283 6.20 -14.85 2.38
N ARG A 284 6.03 -15.86 3.22
CA ARG A 284 5.13 -15.82 4.37
C ARG A 284 5.83 -16.37 5.60
N PHE A 285 5.52 -15.84 6.78
CA PHE A 285 6.05 -16.39 8.02
C PHE A 285 5.20 -17.58 8.49
N ASN A 286 5.80 -18.75 8.58
CA ASN A 286 5.16 -19.91 9.20
C ASN A 286 5.23 -19.76 10.73
N HIS A 287 4.10 -19.48 11.37
CA HIS A 287 4.01 -19.33 12.83
C HIS A 287 4.14 -20.64 13.60
N ASP A 288 3.88 -21.79 12.97
CA ASP A 288 4.01 -23.10 13.62
C ASP A 288 5.48 -23.54 13.68
N MET A 289 6.25 -23.20 12.65
CA MET A 289 7.67 -23.55 12.55
C MET A 289 8.62 -22.41 12.91
N ILE A 290 8.12 -21.17 12.99
CA ILE A 290 8.88 -19.94 13.28
C ILE A 290 9.98 -19.71 12.23
N VAL A 291 9.63 -19.80 10.94
CA VAL A 291 10.55 -19.64 9.79
C VAL A 291 9.86 -18.94 8.61
N TRP A 292 10.66 -18.34 7.72
CA TRP A 292 10.19 -17.71 6.49
C TRP A 292 10.41 -18.56 5.22
N ASP A 293 11.31 -19.55 5.26
CA ASP A 293 11.85 -20.23 4.08
C ASP A 293 11.34 -21.66 3.86
N ASP A 294 10.24 -22.03 4.52
CA ASP A 294 9.59 -23.34 4.34
C ASP A 294 8.70 -23.42 3.09
N LEU A 295 8.35 -22.26 2.52
CA LEU A 295 7.65 -22.13 1.24
C LEU A 295 8.52 -21.32 0.27
N ALA A 296 8.82 -21.91 -0.89
CA ALA A 296 9.58 -21.20 -1.92
C ALA A 296 8.77 -20.04 -2.51
N PRO A 297 9.39 -18.87 -2.74
CA PRO A 297 8.72 -17.77 -3.44
C PRO A 297 8.27 -18.22 -4.83
N SER A 298 6.98 -18.12 -5.10
CA SER A 298 6.36 -18.57 -6.37
C SER A 298 5.17 -17.70 -6.75
N GLY A 299 5.00 -17.48 -8.06
CA GLY A 299 4.06 -16.51 -8.60
C GLY A 299 4.63 -15.70 -9.76
N THR A 300 4.03 -14.55 -10.03
CA THR A 300 4.35 -13.66 -11.16
C THR A 300 4.49 -12.22 -10.69
N SER A 301 5.66 -11.64 -10.92
CA SER A 301 5.90 -10.20 -10.75
C SER A 301 5.43 -9.42 -11.99
N ASN A 302 4.88 -8.23 -11.76
CA ASN A 302 4.51 -7.27 -12.79
C ASN A 302 4.97 -5.86 -12.36
N PRO A 303 6.25 -5.51 -12.60
CA PRO A 303 6.81 -4.22 -12.22
C PRO A 303 6.11 -3.04 -12.90
N ASP A 304 5.62 -3.18 -14.14
CA ASP A 304 4.91 -2.10 -14.84
C ASP A 304 3.60 -1.68 -14.13
N ALA A 305 3.05 -2.56 -13.29
CA ALA A 305 1.83 -2.32 -12.53
C ALA A 305 2.06 -2.27 -11.01
N ASN A 306 3.32 -2.35 -10.56
CA ASN A 306 3.75 -2.44 -9.17
C ASN A 306 2.98 -3.53 -8.40
N LYS A 307 2.89 -4.73 -8.99
CA LYS A 307 2.10 -5.84 -8.44
C LYS A 307 2.85 -7.15 -8.46
N TYR A 308 2.63 -7.94 -7.42
CA TYR A 308 3.00 -9.35 -7.37
C TYR A 308 1.75 -10.22 -7.20
N THR A 309 1.63 -11.29 -7.99
CA THR A 309 0.55 -12.28 -7.88
C THR A 309 1.13 -13.62 -7.46
N THR A 310 0.66 -14.19 -6.36
CA THR A 310 1.09 -15.52 -5.92
C THR A 310 0.54 -16.63 -6.82
N ASP A 311 1.20 -17.78 -6.84
CA ASP A 311 0.55 -19.04 -7.21
C ASP A 311 -0.55 -19.40 -6.19
N LEU A 312 -1.24 -20.53 -6.40
CA LEU A 312 -2.27 -20.99 -5.49
C LEU A 312 -1.68 -21.28 -4.09
N ILE A 313 -2.16 -20.56 -3.08
CA ILE A 313 -1.86 -20.81 -1.67
C ILE A 313 -2.84 -21.86 -1.15
N LEU A 314 -2.28 -22.94 -0.59
CA LEU A 314 -3.03 -24.03 0.02
C LEU A 314 -3.41 -23.69 1.47
N PRO A 315 -4.40 -24.38 2.07
CA PRO A 315 -4.85 -24.11 3.42
C PRO A 315 -3.75 -24.25 4.47
N GLU A 316 -2.90 -25.27 4.35
CA GLU A 316 -1.72 -25.46 5.19
C GLU A 316 -0.73 -24.31 5.07
N ASP A 317 -0.77 -23.56 3.97
CA ASP A 317 0.16 -22.48 3.69
C ASP A 317 -0.37 -21.06 3.92
N PHE A 318 -1.61 -20.95 4.38
CA PHE A 318 -2.26 -19.66 4.54
C PHE A 318 -1.94 -19.04 5.92
N TYR A 319 -0.78 -18.40 6.07
CA TYR A 319 -0.41 -17.68 7.31
C TYR A 319 -0.63 -16.18 7.17
N LYS A 320 -0.57 -15.48 8.31
CA LYS A 320 -0.91 -14.05 8.43
C LYS A 320 0.08 -13.12 7.73
N ASP A 321 1.38 -13.30 8.00
CA ASP A 321 2.38 -12.29 7.70
C ASP A 321 3.07 -12.56 6.36
N TRP A 322 2.95 -11.60 5.44
CA TRP A 322 3.52 -11.66 4.10
C TRP A 322 4.43 -10.46 3.83
N THR A 323 5.48 -10.71 3.05
CA THR A 323 6.26 -9.66 2.40
C THR A 323 6.75 -10.16 1.03
N LEU A 324 7.44 -9.30 0.29
CA LEU A 324 8.05 -9.64 -0.99
C LEU A 324 9.57 -9.55 -0.84
N THR A 325 10.27 -10.55 -1.36
CA THR A 325 11.73 -10.56 -1.46
C THR A 325 12.15 -10.75 -2.91
N GLY A 326 13.21 -10.09 -3.31
CA GLY A 326 13.77 -10.20 -4.65
C GLY A 326 15.22 -10.67 -4.61
N SER A 327 15.88 -10.49 -5.74
CA SER A 327 17.32 -10.55 -5.85
C SER A 327 17.82 -9.20 -6.34
N VAL A 328 19.02 -8.81 -5.91
CA VAL A 328 19.71 -7.75 -6.63
C VAL A 328 20.08 -8.26 -8.02
N SER A 329 19.94 -7.40 -9.02
CA SER A 329 20.45 -7.66 -10.37
C SER A 329 21.93 -8.05 -10.26
N GLU A 330 22.35 -9.20 -10.76
CA GLU A 330 23.80 -9.45 -10.84
C GLU A 330 24.41 -8.44 -11.81
N ASP A 331 25.51 -7.79 -11.43
CA ASP A 331 26.18 -6.86 -12.33
C ASP A 331 26.52 -7.58 -13.64
N PHE A 332 25.87 -7.17 -14.72
CA PHE A 332 26.23 -7.66 -16.04
C PHE A 332 27.47 -6.90 -16.51
N ILE A 333 28.65 -7.41 -16.17
CA ILE A 333 29.93 -6.84 -16.59
C ILE A 333 30.53 -7.70 -17.68
N TYR A 334 30.62 -7.13 -18.87
CA TYR A 334 31.34 -7.69 -20.00
C TYR A 334 32.62 -6.89 -20.24
N ILE A 335 33.77 -7.57 -20.29
CA ILE A 335 35.04 -6.94 -20.65
C ILE A 335 35.49 -7.53 -21.99
N PRO A 336 35.57 -6.73 -23.06
CA PRO A 336 36.07 -7.19 -24.36
C PRO A 336 37.47 -7.81 -24.25
N ASN A 337 37.80 -8.73 -25.16
CA ASN A 337 39.14 -9.33 -25.22
C ASN A 337 40.02 -8.73 -26.33
N SER A 338 39.45 -7.85 -27.15
CA SER A 338 40.10 -7.14 -28.24
C SER A 338 39.36 -5.86 -28.58
N PHE A 339 40.07 -4.89 -29.15
CA PHE A 339 39.51 -3.64 -29.66
C PHE A 339 40.39 -3.11 -30.81
N SER A 340 39.82 -2.24 -31.65
CA SER A 340 40.42 -1.73 -32.87
C SER A 340 40.41 -0.20 -32.88
N PRO A 341 41.44 0.47 -32.32
CA PRO A 341 41.52 1.93 -32.29
C PRO A 341 41.91 2.49 -33.66
N ASN A 342 41.00 2.41 -34.64
CA ASN A 342 41.21 2.78 -36.04
C ASN A 342 40.40 4.04 -36.45
N GLY A 343 39.53 4.54 -35.57
CA GLY A 343 38.72 5.73 -35.76
C GLY A 343 37.48 5.53 -36.65
N ASP A 344 37.03 4.28 -36.85
CA ASP A 344 35.83 3.97 -37.61
C ASP A 344 34.52 4.07 -36.79
N GLY A 345 34.63 4.32 -35.48
CA GLY A 345 33.54 4.44 -34.53
C GLY A 345 33.11 3.12 -33.89
N ALA A 346 33.71 1.98 -34.27
CA ALA A 346 33.40 0.65 -33.75
C ALA A 346 34.60 0.05 -33.00
N ASN A 347 34.42 -0.22 -31.71
CA ASN A 347 35.45 -0.78 -30.83
C ASN A 347 36.74 0.06 -30.78
N ASP A 348 36.64 1.38 -30.90
CA ASP A 348 37.78 2.30 -30.81
C ASP A 348 38.32 2.46 -29.39
N PHE A 349 37.50 2.17 -28.39
CA PHE A 349 37.83 2.30 -26.97
C PHE A 349 37.70 0.97 -26.26
N PHE A 350 38.62 0.71 -25.35
CA PHE A 350 38.58 -0.45 -24.47
C PHE A 350 38.24 -0.04 -23.04
N CYS A 351 37.08 -0.47 -22.56
CA CYS A 351 36.63 -0.38 -21.18
C CYS A 351 35.72 -1.56 -20.80
N PRO A 352 35.50 -1.82 -19.51
CA PRO A 352 34.37 -2.62 -19.04
C PRO A 352 33.03 -2.07 -19.57
N ILE A 353 32.16 -2.96 -20.05
CA ILE A 353 30.79 -2.67 -20.47
C ILE A 353 29.85 -3.17 -19.37
N ILE A 354 29.02 -2.28 -18.84
CA ILE A 354 28.11 -2.54 -17.73
C ILE A 354 26.69 -2.48 -18.25
N GLY A 355 25.96 -3.60 -18.15
CA GLY A 355 24.68 -3.80 -18.83
C GLY A 355 23.46 -3.25 -18.10
N ASN A 356 23.53 -3.04 -16.79
CA ASN A 356 22.38 -2.64 -15.97
C ASN A 356 22.18 -1.11 -15.86
N ASN A 357 22.90 -0.28 -16.62
CA ASN A 357 22.89 1.20 -16.51
C ASN A 357 23.21 1.76 -15.11
N GLU A 358 23.60 0.92 -14.15
CA GLU A 358 23.96 1.32 -12.81
C GLU A 358 25.40 1.84 -12.74
N MET A 359 25.64 2.78 -11.83
CA MET A 359 26.97 3.30 -11.54
C MET A 359 27.63 2.42 -10.47
N LEU A 360 28.74 1.78 -10.83
CA LEU A 360 29.51 0.99 -9.86
C LEU A 360 30.24 1.91 -8.87
N SER A 361 30.25 1.50 -7.60
CA SER A 361 31.06 2.16 -6.58
C SER A 361 32.49 1.60 -6.57
N GLU A 362 33.47 2.41 -6.15
CA GLU A 362 34.90 2.04 -6.13
C GLU A 362 35.44 1.54 -7.49
N TYR A 363 34.92 2.09 -8.60
CA TYR A 363 35.36 1.79 -9.95
C TYR A 363 36.82 2.22 -10.15
N SER A 364 37.69 1.29 -10.51
CA SER A 364 39.09 1.53 -10.86
C SER A 364 39.50 0.59 -11.98
N PHE A 365 39.79 1.14 -13.15
CA PHE A 365 40.22 0.39 -14.32
C PHE A 365 41.60 0.84 -14.77
N SER A 366 42.55 -0.09 -14.82
CA SER A 366 43.94 0.18 -15.22
C SER A 366 44.42 -0.81 -16.28
N ILE A 367 45.24 -0.34 -17.21
CA ILE A 367 45.84 -1.16 -18.27
C ILE A 367 47.35 -1.00 -18.20
N PHE A 368 48.06 -2.10 -18.41
CA PHE A 368 49.50 -2.19 -18.35
C PHE A 368 50.06 -2.81 -19.63
N ASP A 369 51.24 -2.34 -20.02
CA ASP A 369 52.03 -2.95 -21.09
C ASP A 369 52.64 -4.30 -20.64
N ARG A 370 53.34 -4.95 -21.57
CA ARG A 370 54.02 -6.24 -21.32
C ARG A 370 55.12 -6.17 -20.24
N TRP A 371 55.65 -4.98 -19.96
CA TRP A 371 56.71 -4.76 -18.96
C TRP A 371 56.16 -4.36 -17.60
N GLY A 372 54.83 -4.25 -17.45
CA GLY A 372 54.16 -3.83 -16.22
C GLY A 372 54.04 -2.32 -16.05
N THR A 373 54.34 -1.53 -17.08
CA THR A 373 54.13 -0.08 -17.07
C THR A 373 52.64 0.21 -17.21
N GLN A 374 52.05 0.99 -16.30
CA GLN A 374 50.67 1.44 -16.43
C GLN A 374 50.57 2.45 -17.58
N ILE A 375 49.77 2.12 -18.59
CA ILE A 375 49.58 2.96 -19.79
C ILE A 375 48.24 3.69 -19.79
N PHE A 376 47.25 3.20 -19.04
CA PHE A 376 45.95 3.84 -18.89
C PHE A 376 45.42 3.58 -17.48
N SER A 377 44.67 4.54 -16.95
CA SER A 377 43.85 4.36 -15.75
C SER A 377 42.66 5.30 -15.76
N SER A 378 41.52 4.82 -15.32
CA SER A 378 40.33 5.63 -15.08
C SER A 378 39.55 5.14 -13.85
N GLU A 379 38.98 6.09 -13.12
CA GLU A 379 37.99 5.87 -12.06
C GLU A 379 36.57 6.19 -12.55
N LYS A 380 36.41 6.57 -13.81
CA LYS A 380 35.14 6.96 -14.42
C LYS A 380 34.60 5.83 -15.29
N GLN A 381 33.41 5.36 -14.92
CA GLN A 381 32.66 4.38 -15.71
C GLN A 381 32.43 4.87 -17.15
N GLY A 382 32.70 4.00 -18.12
CA GLY A 382 32.55 4.29 -19.56
C GLY A 382 33.73 5.05 -20.19
N GLU A 383 34.71 5.50 -19.42
CA GLU A 383 35.96 6.03 -19.96
C GLU A 383 36.92 4.88 -20.30
N GLY A 384 37.26 4.77 -21.58
CA GLY A 384 38.07 3.68 -22.12
C GLY A 384 39.39 4.13 -22.72
N TRP A 385 40.29 3.18 -22.86
CA TRP A 385 41.58 3.40 -23.51
C TRP A 385 41.43 3.38 -25.03
N ASP A 386 41.97 4.41 -25.67
CA ASP A 386 41.90 4.69 -27.11
C ASP A 386 43.08 4.10 -27.91
N GLY A 387 43.91 3.27 -27.29
CA GLY A 387 45.11 2.72 -27.94
C GLY A 387 46.31 3.67 -27.96
N LEU A 388 46.23 4.86 -27.34
CA LEU A 388 47.35 5.80 -27.25
C LEU A 388 48.06 5.70 -25.90
N PHE A 389 49.37 5.93 -25.88
CA PHE A 389 50.13 6.18 -24.67
C PHE A 389 51.08 7.36 -24.88
N GLN A 390 50.96 8.38 -24.03
CA GLN A 390 51.71 9.64 -24.15
C GLN A 390 51.60 10.29 -25.54
N GLY A 391 50.43 10.18 -26.17
CA GLY A 391 50.14 10.73 -27.50
C GLY A 391 50.65 9.91 -28.69
N ASN A 392 51.26 8.74 -28.47
CA ASN A 392 51.71 7.84 -29.53
C ASN A 392 50.85 6.59 -29.61
N GLU A 393 50.65 6.05 -30.82
CA GLU A 393 49.99 4.76 -31.02
C GLU A 393 50.76 3.64 -30.30
N CYS A 394 50.05 2.86 -29.51
CA CYS A 394 50.59 1.65 -28.90
C CYS A 394 50.77 0.53 -29.94
N MET A 395 51.64 -0.42 -29.63
CA MET A 395 51.90 -1.56 -30.51
C MET A 395 50.67 -2.47 -30.60
N LEU A 396 50.50 -3.13 -31.76
CA LEU A 396 49.54 -4.23 -31.92
C LEU A 396 50.05 -5.46 -31.14
N ASP A 397 49.76 -5.49 -29.85
CA ASP A 397 50.19 -6.52 -28.91
C ASP A 397 49.06 -6.84 -27.91
N VAL A 398 49.34 -7.79 -27.01
CA VAL A 398 48.48 -8.14 -25.89
C VAL A 398 48.88 -7.34 -24.66
N TYR A 399 47.91 -6.62 -24.12
CA TYR A 399 48.01 -5.84 -22.89
C TYR A 399 47.26 -6.55 -21.76
N VAL A 400 47.61 -6.21 -20.52
CA VAL A 400 46.95 -6.75 -19.32
C VAL A 400 46.18 -5.64 -18.63
N TYR A 401 44.99 -5.97 -18.12
CA TYR A 401 44.17 -5.02 -17.38
C TYR A 401 43.88 -5.52 -15.95
N SER A 402 43.64 -4.56 -15.07
CA SER A 402 43.05 -4.77 -13.75
C SER A 402 41.80 -3.91 -13.64
N PHE A 403 40.69 -4.54 -13.27
CA PHE A 403 39.44 -3.87 -13.01
C PHE A 403 38.98 -4.17 -11.59
N LYS A 404 38.76 -3.12 -10.80
CA LYS A 404 38.23 -3.22 -9.45
C LYS A 404 36.95 -2.42 -9.36
N TYR A 405 35.98 -2.96 -8.64
CA TYR A 405 34.70 -2.33 -8.39
C TYR A 405 34.04 -3.00 -7.19
N ARG A 406 33.12 -2.30 -6.54
CA ARG A 406 32.21 -2.88 -5.56
C ARG A 406 30.89 -3.17 -6.27
N ASN A 407 30.47 -4.44 -6.24
CA ASN A 407 29.22 -4.86 -6.85
C ASN A 407 28.00 -4.34 -6.08
N VAL A 408 26.80 -4.49 -6.65
CA VAL A 408 25.54 -4.14 -5.97
C VAL A 408 25.35 -4.83 -4.62
N LYS A 409 25.95 -6.02 -4.43
CA LYS A 409 25.96 -6.76 -3.15
C LYS A 409 26.99 -6.21 -2.14
N GLY A 410 27.56 -5.03 -2.38
CA GLY A 410 28.58 -4.43 -1.53
C GLY A 410 29.92 -5.18 -1.48
N ASN A 411 30.14 -6.21 -2.30
CA ASN A 411 31.39 -6.98 -2.32
C ASN A 411 32.40 -6.34 -3.27
N LEU A 412 33.62 -6.12 -2.76
CA LEU A 412 34.74 -5.69 -3.61
C LEU A 412 35.17 -6.84 -4.53
N LYS A 413 35.10 -6.61 -5.84
CA LYS A 413 35.55 -7.52 -6.88
C LYS A 413 36.83 -6.99 -7.52
N SER A 414 37.67 -7.92 -7.94
CA SER A 414 38.89 -7.63 -8.69
C SER A 414 38.99 -8.62 -9.83
N VAL A 415 38.98 -8.09 -11.06
CA VAL A 415 39.05 -8.85 -12.30
C VAL A 415 40.38 -8.52 -12.98
N PHE A 416 41.07 -9.54 -13.45
CA PHE A 416 42.30 -9.41 -14.21
C PHE A 416 42.13 -10.14 -15.53
N GLY A 417 42.66 -9.57 -16.60
CA GLY A 417 42.56 -10.19 -17.90
C GLY A 417 43.51 -9.58 -18.91
N LYS A 418 43.26 -9.93 -20.17
CA LYS A 418 44.08 -9.54 -21.30
C LYS A 418 43.20 -8.93 -22.38
N VAL A 419 43.74 -7.93 -23.07
CA VAL A 419 43.13 -7.32 -24.24
C VAL A 419 44.14 -7.31 -25.38
N THR A 420 43.68 -7.60 -26.59
CA THR A 420 44.52 -7.54 -27.80
C THR A 420 44.18 -6.27 -28.58
N VAL A 421 45.19 -5.46 -28.89
CA VAL A 421 45.01 -4.35 -29.84
C VAL A 421 45.12 -4.91 -31.25
N VAL A 422 44.07 -4.75 -32.05
CA VAL A 422 44.01 -5.18 -33.45
C VAL A 422 43.75 -3.97 -34.35
N LYS A 423 43.94 -4.12 -35.68
CA LYS A 423 43.69 -3.04 -36.64
C LYS A 423 42.82 -3.51 -37.79
#